data_AF-A0A357CAJ0-F1
#
_entry.id   AF-A0A357CAJ0-F1
#
_cell.length_a   1.000
_cell.length_b   1.000
_cell.length_c   1.000
_cell.angle_alpha   90.00
_cell.angle_beta   90.00
_cell.angle_gamma   90.00
#
_symmetry.space_group_name_H-M   'P 1'
#
loop_
_entity.id
_entity.type
_entity.pdbx_description
1 polymer ?
#
loop_
_entity_poly.entity_id
_entity_poly.type
_entity_poly.pdbx_seq_one_letter_code
_entity_poly.pdbx_strand_id
1 'polypeptide(L)'
;MAHRKSSRPIFVVGLIGLLTGGFVGFLLRPADVLGNQLPFADVITRGASMEGLESALMKTLAETSFNYLAAGAVIGLVAGAVIAYLLTRR
;
A
#
# COMPACT_ATOMS: atom_id res chain seq x y z
N MET A 1 12.91 38.66 0.09
CA MET A 1 13.42 37.37 0.56
C MET A 1 12.26 36.39 0.63
N ALA A 2 12.16 35.47 -0.33
CA ALA A 2 11.06 34.51 -0.40
C ALA A 2 11.31 33.39 0.62
N HIS A 3 10.50 33.34 1.67
CA HIS A 3 10.53 32.30 2.69
C HIS A 3 10.12 30.97 2.02
N ARG A 4 11.07 30.15 1.57
CA ARG A 4 10.80 28.78 1.10
C ARG A 4 10.18 28.02 2.27
N LYS A 5 8.86 27.90 2.29
CA LYS A 5 8.15 27.00 3.21
C LYS A 5 8.66 25.59 2.90
N SER A 6 9.54 25.08 3.75
CA SER A 6 10.15 23.76 3.58
C SER A 6 9.04 22.72 3.46
N SER A 7 8.88 22.12 2.29
CA SER A 7 7.94 21.02 2.01
C SER A 7 8.46 19.66 2.50
N ARG A 8 9.64 19.63 3.14
CA ARG A 8 10.25 18.44 3.74
C ARG A 8 9.37 17.69 4.75
N PRO A 9 8.67 18.33 5.71
CA PRO A 9 7.86 17.60 6.69
C PRO A 9 6.64 16.93 6.04
N ILE A 10 6.08 17.54 5.00
CA ILE A 10 4.96 16.94 4.24
C ILE A 10 5.41 15.66 3.54
N PHE A 11 6.59 15.68 2.94
CA PHE A 11 7.14 14.51 2.26
C PHE A 11 7.47 13.37 3.23
N VAL A 12 8.10 13.67 4.37
CA VAL A 12 8.48 12.66 5.37
C VAL A 12 7.26 12.01 6.01
N VAL A 13 6.29 12.81 6.45
CA VAL A 13 5.08 12.28 7.10
C VAL A 13 4.19 11.55 6.08
N GLY A 14 4.13 12.04 4.83
CA GLY A 14 3.47 11.34 3.73
C GLY A 14 4.11 9.99 3.42
N LEU A 15 5.44 9.90 3.42
CA LEU A 15 6.17 8.64 3.21
C LEU A 15 5.94 7.66 4.37
N ILE A 16 5.97 8.13 5.61
CA ILE A 16 5.64 7.32 6.78
C ILE A 16 4.22 6.78 6.64
N GLY A 17 3.25 7.64 6.30
CA GLY A 17 1.87 7.25 6.06
C GLY A 17 1.72 6.23 4.94
N LEU A 18 2.46 6.37 3.83
CA LEU A 18 2.48 5.38 2.75
C LEU A 18 2.93 4.02 3.24
N LEU A 19 4.02 3.97 4.01
CA LEU A 19 4.59 2.71 4.50
C LEU A 19 3.69 2.03 5.51
N THR A 20 3.16 2.75 6.50
CA THR A 20 2.22 2.18 7.48
C THR A 20 0.89 1.81 6.83
N GLY A 21 0.36 2.63 5.92
CA GLY A 21 -0.86 2.33 5.18
C GLY A 21 -0.71 1.08 4.30
N GLY A 22 0.42 0.96 3.59
CA GLY A 22 0.73 -0.20 2.77
C GLY A 22 0.92 -1.46 3.61
N PHE A 23 1.56 -1.35 4.76
CA PHE A 23 1.71 -2.44 5.71
C PHE A 23 0.35 -2.92 6.27
N VAL A 24 -0.52 -1.98 6.66
CA VAL A 24 -1.88 -2.30 7.09
C VAL A 24 -2.69 -2.95 5.96
N GLY A 25 -2.59 -2.44 4.73
CA GLY A 25 -3.23 -3.03 3.55
C GLY A 25 -2.72 -4.44 3.24
N PHE A 26 -1.43 -4.72 3.48
CA PHE A 26 -0.85 -6.05 3.34
C PHE A 26 -1.32 -7.03 4.42
N LEU A 27 -1.52 -6.57 5.65
CA LEU A 27 -2.07 -7.38 6.75
C LEU A 27 -3.55 -7.71 6.53
N LEU A 28 -4.31 -6.76 5.99
CA LEU A 28 -5.72 -6.92 5.64
C LEU A 28 -5.93 -7.62 4.28
N ARG A 29 -4.86 -8.13 3.65
CA ARG A 29 -4.99 -8.77 2.33
C ARG A 29 -5.92 -9.99 2.43
N PRO A 30 -6.82 -10.17 1.44
CA PRO A 30 -7.71 -11.31 1.40
C PRO A 30 -6.90 -12.62 1.41
N ALA A 31 -7.36 -13.56 2.22
CA ALA A 31 -6.82 -14.91 2.25
C ALA A 31 -7.52 -15.79 1.21
N ASP A 32 -6.84 -16.84 0.77
CA ASP A 32 -7.41 -17.84 -0.12
C ASP A 32 -8.56 -18.61 0.56
N VAL A 33 -9.29 -19.44 -0.18
CA VAL A 33 -10.45 -20.22 0.31
C VAL A 33 -10.13 -21.10 1.53
N LEU A 34 -8.85 -21.45 1.71
CA LEU A 34 -8.32 -22.21 2.87
C LEU A 34 -7.78 -21.32 4.01
N GLY A 35 -7.91 -19.99 3.93
CA GLY A 35 -7.37 -19.05 4.92
C GLY A 35 -5.87 -18.78 4.78
N ASN A 36 -5.23 -19.29 3.74
CA ASN A 36 -3.81 -19.05 3.47
C ASN A 36 -3.62 -17.72 2.75
N GLN A 37 -2.76 -16.85 3.28
CA GLN A 37 -2.42 -15.59 2.62
C GLN A 37 -1.23 -15.79 1.67
N LEU A 38 -1.35 -15.30 0.42
CA LEU A 38 -0.29 -15.39 -0.59
C LEU A 38 1.02 -14.72 -0.14
N PRO A 39 2.21 -15.26 -0.45
CA PRO A 39 3.49 -14.63 -0.15
C PRO A 39 3.60 -13.21 -0.70
N PHE A 40 4.35 -12.35 -0.01
CA PHE A 40 4.57 -10.96 -0.43
C PHE A 40 5.14 -10.84 -1.85
N ALA A 41 6.04 -11.75 -2.24
CA ALA A 41 6.61 -11.80 -3.58
C ALA A 41 5.53 -11.98 -4.66
N ASP A 42 4.59 -12.90 -4.46
CA ASP A 42 3.51 -13.19 -5.41
C ASP A 42 2.48 -12.05 -5.50
N VAL A 43 2.24 -11.35 -4.38
CA VAL A 43 1.36 -10.18 -4.35
C VAL A 43 1.94 -9.05 -5.17
N ILE A 44 3.22 -8.73 -5.03
CA ILE A 44 3.85 -7.61 -5.76
C ILE A 44 4.03 -7.95 -7.24
N THR A 45 4.25 -9.22 -7.58
CA THR A 45 4.35 -9.67 -8.98
C THR A 45 2.97 -9.90 -9.61
N ARG A 46 1.86 -9.66 -8.89
CA ARG A 46 0.48 -9.93 -9.35
C ARG A 46 0.29 -11.36 -9.88
N GLY A 47 0.95 -12.34 -9.25
CA GLY A 47 0.92 -13.73 -9.69
C GLY A 47 1.62 -13.99 -11.02
N ALA A 48 2.49 -13.09 -11.51
CA ALA A 48 3.30 -13.33 -12.72
C ALA A 48 4.27 -14.51 -12.58
N SER A 49 4.55 -14.92 -11.34
CA SER A 49 5.38 -16.08 -11.01
C SER A 49 4.62 -17.41 -10.91
N MET A 50 3.29 -17.41 -11.09
CA MET A 50 2.46 -18.62 -10.94
C MET A 50 2.10 -19.26 -12.29
N GLU A 51 2.76 -20.37 -12.64
CA GLU A 51 2.46 -21.18 -13.83
C GLU A 51 1.54 -22.38 -13.49
N GLY A 52 0.42 -22.56 -14.22
CA GLY A 52 -0.49 -23.70 -14.04
C GLY A 52 -1.98 -23.41 -14.26
N LEU A 53 -2.83 -24.46 -14.29
CA LEU A 53 -4.30 -24.35 -14.47
C LEU A 53 -5.01 -23.79 -13.22
N GLU A 54 -4.44 -24.02 -12.03
CA GLU A 54 -4.86 -23.41 -10.75
C GLU A 54 -4.43 -21.93 -10.63
N SER A 55 -3.56 -21.45 -11.54
CA SER A 55 -3.06 -20.08 -11.52
C SER A 55 -4.13 -19.03 -11.79
N ALA A 56 -5.26 -19.35 -12.45
CA ALA A 56 -6.27 -18.32 -12.74
C ALA A 56 -6.91 -17.77 -11.45
N LEU A 57 -7.35 -18.66 -10.54
CA LEU A 57 -7.92 -18.27 -9.26
C LEU A 57 -6.87 -17.62 -8.34
N MET A 58 -5.66 -18.19 -8.30
CA MET A 58 -4.56 -17.66 -7.51
C MET A 58 -4.07 -16.30 -8.02
N LYS A 59 -4.10 -16.07 -9.33
CA LYS A 59 -3.76 -14.79 -9.95
C LYS A 59 -4.80 -13.73 -9.66
N THR A 60 -6.10 -14.06 -9.71
CA THR A 60 -7.16 -13.13 -9.27
C THR A 60 -7.00 -12.77 -7.78
N LEU A 61 -6.63 -13.74 -6.94
CA LEU A 61 -6.36 -13.50 -5.52
C LEU A 61 -5.11 -12.62 -5.31
N ALA A 62 -4.04 -12.83 -6.09
CA ALA A 62 -2.83 -12.02 -6.07
C ALA A 62 -3.10 -10.57 -6.53
N GLU A 63 -3.86 -10.38 -7.61
CA GLU A 63 -4.30 -9.06 -8.10
C GLU A 63 -5.16 -8.33 -7.08
N THR A 64 -6.10 -9.04 -6.45
CA THR A 64 -6.95 -8.46 -5.40
C THR A 64 -6.11 -8.07 -4.19
N SER A 65 -5.21 -8.95 -3.73
CA SER A 65 -4.28 -8.65 -2.62
C SER A 65 -3.39 -7.45 -2.92
N PHE A 66 -2.92 -7.32 -4.17
CA PHE A 66 -2.15 -6.16 -4.61
C PHE A 66 -2.99 -4.88 -4.53
N ASN A 67 -4.26 -4.94 -4.94
CA ASN A 67 -5.15 -3.78 -4.87
C ASN A 67 -5.42 -3.35 -3.43
N TYR A 68 -5.55 -4.27 -2.48
CA TYR A 68 -5.69 -3.94 -1.05
C TYR A 68 -4.43 -3.29 -0.47
N LEU A 69 -3.26 -3.84 -0.82
CA LEU A 69 -1.97 -3.24 -0.43
C LEU A 69 -1.82 -1.83 -1.00
N ALA A 70 -2.08 -1.67 -2.31
CA ALA A 70 -1.99 -0.39 -3.00
C ALA A 70 -3.00 0.62 -2.44
N ALA A 71 -4.25 0.19 -2.19
CA ALA A 71 -5.28 1.04 -1.58
C ALA A 71 -4.86 1.50 -0.18
N GLY A 72 -4.38 0.58 0.66
CA GLY A 72 -3.85 0.93 1.99
C GLY A 72 -2.69 1.92 1.91
N ALA A 73 -1.74 1.70 1.01
CA ALA A 73 -0.60 2.59 0.80
C ALA A 73 -1.03 4.00 0.34
N VAL A 74 -1.97 4.08 -0.59
CA VAL A 74 -2.50 5.36 -1.10
C VAL A 74 -3.28 6.09 -0.01
N ILE A 75 -4.16 5.42 0.72
CA ILE A 75 -4.92 6.02 1.83
C ILE A 75 -3.96 6.53 2.90
N GLY A 76 -2.96 5.74 3.27
CA GLY A 76 -1.94 6.12 4.24
C GLY A 76 -1.11 7.32 3.79
N LEU A 77 -0.71 7.38 2.51
CA LEU A 77 -0.01 8.53 1.94
C LEU A 77 -0.86 9.80 2.01
N VAL A 78 -2.11 9.72 1.58
CA VAL A 78 -3.03 10.86 1.58
C VAL A 78 -3.29 11.34 3.00
N ALA A 79 -3.58 10.44 3.94
CA ALA A 79 -3.77 10.77 5.34
C ALA A 79 -2.52 11.42 5.95
N GLY A 80 -1.33 10.85 5.71
CA GLY A 80 -0.06 11.39 6.19
C GLY A 80 0.23 12.78 5.62
N ALA A 81 0.02 12.98 4.31
CA ALA A 81 0.20 14.27 3.66
C ALA A 81 -0.78 15.32 4.20
N VAL A 82 -2.05 14.95 4.43
CA VAL A 82 -3.07 15.84 5.03
C VAL A 82 -2.70 16.23 6.45
N ILE A 83 -2.30 15.28 7.30
CA ILE A 83 -1.85 15.55 8.67
C ILE A 83 -0.67 16.52 8.66
N ALA A 84 0.33 16.25 7.83
CA ALA A 84 1.51 17.10 7.72
C ALA A 84 1.18 18.51 7.22
N TYR A 85 0.27 18.61 6.24
CA TYR A 85 -0.21 19.89 5.75
C TYR A 85 -0.92 20.69 6.86
N LEU A 86 -1.78 20.05 7.65
CA LEU A 86 -2.47 20.69 8.79
C LEU A 86 -1.49 21.15 9.87
N LEU A 87 -0.48 20.34 10.19
CA LEU A 87 0.56 20.69 11.16
C LEU A 87 1.47 21.83 10.68
N THR A 88 1.78 21.87 9.37
CA THR A 88 2.65 22.91 8.77
C THR A 88 1.88 24.21 8.48
N ARG A 89 0.54 24.19 8.56
CA ARG A 89 -0.32 25.38 8.37
C ARG A 89 -0.52 26.18 9.66
N ARG A 90 -0.34 25.56 10.83
CA ARG A 90 -0.22 26.28 12.11
C ARG A 90 1.11 27.03 12.18
#